data_AF-A0A7S4JF54-F1
#
_entry.id   AF-A0A7S4JF54-F1
#
_cell.length_a   1.000
_cell.length_b   1.000
_cell.length_c   1.000
_cell.angle_alpha   90.00
_cell.angle_beta   90.00
_cell.angle_gamma   90.00
#
_symmetry.space_group_name_H-M   'P 1'
#
loop_
_entity.id
_entity.type
_entity.pdbx_description
1 polymer ?
#
loop_
_entity_poly.entity_id
_entity_poly.type
_entity_poly.pdbx_seq_one_letter_code
_entity_poly.pdbx_strand_id
1 'polypeptide(L)'
;AREAQELYDALFKTEPIEWARIGSFQDVSMRLIANHIVQKASSETFLQGELSRNVPIIGLPSALNAFHVFCSEANEGAAALVQEVSQTLSLKISMTADLEQLPSCDGMLVYLTARTWTSGHHSAEFADHVKLAMKGSVPLLLAHEMPSIDPEDNARRHAVNFPAFFSCVEGTTPRELLSKGIYDQIAIALKDGPWRRASLVLVAHAIALQSQAGESSVNAMTEIMI
;
A
#
# COMPACT_ATOMS: atom_id res chain seq x y z
N ALA A 1 -43.44 -8.82 -11.40
CA ALA A 1 -43.05 -7.79 -10.41
C ALA A 1 -42.74 -8.42 -9.05
N ARG A 2 -43.68 -9.13 -8.42
CA ARG A 2 -43.47 -9.79 -7.11
C ARG A 2 -42.34 -10.83 -7.10
N GLU A 3 -42.31 -11.73 -8.09
CA GLU A 3 -41.28 -12.78 -8.23
C GLU A 3 -39.87 -12.23 -8.45
N ALA A 4 -39.75 -11.09 -9.16
CA ALA A 4 -38.47 -10.42 -9.37
C ALA A 4 -37.94 -9.78 -8.07
N GLN A 5 -38.83 -9.23 -7.24
CA GLN A 5 -38.48 -8.69 -5.94
C GLN A 5 -38.10 -9.81 -4.96
N GLU A 6 -38.84 -10.91 -4.92
CA GLU A 6 -38.52 -12.08 -4.09
C GLU A 6 -37.15 -12.67 -4.46
N LEU A 7 -36.82 -12.74 -5.76
CA LEU A 7 -35.50 -13.17 -6.23
C LEU A 7 -34.40 -12.17 -5.84
N TYR A 8 -34.64 -10.87 -5.99
CA TYR A 8 -33.70 -9.82 -5.58
C TYR A 8 -33.40 -9.91 -4.08
N ASP A 9 -34.45 -9.95 -3.25
CA ASP A 9 -34.33 -10.03 -1.79
C ASP A 9 -33.62 -11.31 -1.37
N ALA A 10 -33.84 -12.43 -2.06
CA ALA A 10 -33.15 -13.69 -1.79
C ALA A 10 -31.68 -13.66 -2.20
N LEU A 11 -31.35 -13.09 -3.37
CA LEU A 11 -29.97 -12.98 -3.88
C LEU A 11 -29.11 -12.03 -3.04
N PHE A 12 -29.70 -10.95 -2.54
CA PHE A 12 -29.01 -9.92 -1.76
C PHE A 12 -29.35 -9.99 -0.26
N LYS A 13 -29.89 -11.14 0.20
CA LYS A 13 -30.13 -11.40 1.62
C LYS A 13 -28.83 -11.42 2.42
N THR A 14 -27.75 -11.82 1.78
CA THR A 14 -26.41 -11.88 2.35
C THR A 14 -25.54 -10.82 1.70
N GLU A 15 -24.62 -10.26 2.49
CA GLU A 15 -23.70 -9.24 1.99
C GLU A 15 -22.84 -9.82 0.85
N PRO A 16 -22.76 -9.16 -0.31
CA PRO A 16 -22.00 -9.66 -1.44
C PRO A 16 -20.50 -9.69 -1.11
N ILE A 17 -19.84 -10.79 -1.45
CA ILE A 17 -18.39 -10.90 -1.31
C ILE A 17 -17.75 -10.43 -2.61
N GLU A 18 -16.92 -9.40 -2.54
CA GLU A 18 -16.19 -8.92 -3.71
C GLU A 18 -15.20 -9.97 -4.22
N TRP A 19 -15.19 -10.19 -5.54
CA TRP A 19 -14.17 -10.99 -6.20
C TRP A 19 -13.00 -10.11 -6.64
N ALA A 20 -11.92 -10.11 -5.85
CA ALA A 20 -10.73 -9.33 -6.17
C ALA A 20 -9.96 -9.92 -7.36
N ARG A 21 -9.33 -9.06 -8.18
CA ARG A 21 -8.52 -9.51 -9.35
C ARG A 21 -7.05 -9.75 -9.05
N ILE A 22 -6.59 -9.36 -7.86
CA ILE A 22 -5.21 -9.51 -7.41
C ILE A 22 -5.12 -10.82 -6.61
N GLY A 23 -4.16 -11.69 -6.94
CA GLY A 23 -4.07 -13.04 -6.38
C GLY A 23 -4.07 -13.09 -4.84
N SER A 24 -3.29 -12.23 -4.20
CA SER A 24 -3.26 -12.11 -2.72
C SER A 24 -4.60 -11.72 -2.10
N PHE A 25 -5.48 -11.07 -2.86
CA PHE A 25 -6.83 -10.72 -2.42
C PHE A 25 -7.86 -11.79 -2.79
N GLN A 26 -7.60 -12.57 -3.83
CA GLN A 26 -8.42 -13.73 -4.17
C GLN A 26 -8.40 -14.77 -3.05
N ASP A 27 -7.26 -14.98 -2.40
CA ASP A 27 -7.15 -15.86 -1.24
C ASP A 27 -8.12 -15.44 -0.11
N VAL A 28 -8.17 -14.15 0.17
CA VAL A 28 -9.11 -13.57 1.15
C VAL A 28 -10.55 -13.77 0.68
N SER A 29 -10.87 -13.44 -0.58
CA SER A 29 -12.22 -13.63 -1.14
C SER A 29 -12.67 -15.09 -1.06
N MET A 30 -11.77 -16.02 -1.38
CA MET A 30 -12.00 -17.46 -1.29
C MET A 30 -12.26 -17.92 0.14
N ARG A 31 -11.48 -17.42 1.12
CA ARG A 31 -11.73 -17.70 2.54
C ARG A 31 -13.09 -17.16 2.99
N LEU A 32 -13.49 -15.96 2.55
CA LEU A 32 -14.81 -15.40 2.86
C LEU A 32 -15.94 -16.23 2.27
N ILE A 33 -15.79 -16.69 1.02
CA ILE A 33 -16.76 -17.58 0.36
C ILE A 33 -16.84 -18.91 1.11
N ALA A 34 -15.69 -19.48 1.49
CA ALA A 34 -15.65 -20.72 2.26
C ALA A 34 -16.32 -20.56 3.63
N ASN A 35 -16.09 -19.47 4.35
CA ASN A 35 -16.80 -19.14 5.58
C ASN A 35 -18.32 -19.06 5.38
N HIS A 36 -18.76 -18.50 4.25
CA HIS A 36 -20.17 -18.33 3.94
C HIS A 36 -20.87 -19.66 3.61
N ILE A 37 -20.17 -20.57 2.93
CA ILE A 37 -20.70 -21.89 2.54
C ILE A 37 -20.62 -22.87 3.72
N VAL A 38 -19.51 -22.87 4.46
CA VAL A 38 -19.25 -23.76 5.59
C VAL A 38 -19.82 -23.13 6.87
N GLN A 39 -21.14 -22.91 6.90
CA GLN A 39 -21.90 -22.26 7.98
C GLN A 39 -21.85 -22.98 9.34
N LYS A 40 -21.11 -24.09 9.46
CA LYS A 40 -21.11 -25.00 10.63
C LYS A 40 -19.76 -25.15 11.33
N ALA A 41 -18.70 -24.50 10.88
CA ALA A 41 -17.43 -24.53 11.61
C ALA A 41 -17.48 -23.53 12.77
N SER A 42 -17.43 -24.00 14.01
CA SER A 42 -17.31 -23.17 15.22
C SER A 42 -15.97 -22.44 15.35
N SER A 43 -15.14 -22.47 14.30
CA SER A 43 -13.79 -21.94 14.26
C SER A 43 -13.58 -21.16 12.96
N GLU A 44 -12.68 -20.18 13.00
CA GLU A 44 -12.23 -19.42 11.83
C GLU A 44 -11.80 -20.37 10.69
N THR A 45 -12.23 -20.13 9.44
CA THR A 45 -11.70 -20.89 8.30
C THR A 45 -10.34 -20.36 7.92
N PHE A 46 -9.41 -21.28 7.62
CA PHE A 46 -8.06 -20.96 7.22
C PHE A 46 -7.87 -21.37 5.76
N LEU A 47 -7.33 -20.47 4.93
CA LEU A 47 -6.81 -20.83 3.62
C LEU A 47 -5.29 -20.95 3.71
N GLN A 48 -4.77 -22.14 3.44
CA GLN A 48 -3.33 -22.38 3.46
C GLN A 48 -2.63 -21.50 2.42
N GLY A 49 -1.60 -20.78 2.86
CA GLY A 49 -0.82 -19.89 1.98
C GLY A 49 -1.39 -18.49 1.82
N GLU A 50 -2.52 -18.15 2.44
CA GLU A 50 -3.09 -16.80 2.39
C GLU A 50 -2.07 -15.75 2.87
N LEU A 51 -1.77 -14.79 2.00
CA LEU A 51 -0.76 -13.77 2.26
C LEU A 51 -0.99 -12.98 3.56
N SER A 52 -2.25 -12.76 3.95
CA SER A 52 -2.60 -12.01 5.18
C SER A 52 -1.98 -12.60 6.46
N ARG A 53 -1.50 -13.84 6.41
CA ARG A 53 -0.86 -14.57 7.52
C ARG A 53 0.66 -14.63 7.39
N ASN A 54 1.22 -14.28 6.23
CA ASN A 54 2.65 -14.32 5.96
C ASN A 54 3.30 -12.96 6.25
N VAL A 55 3.33 -12.57 7.53
CA VAL A 55 3.96 -11.33 7.97
C VAL A 55 5.48 -11.45 7.85
N PRO A 56 6.18 -10.55 7.15
CA PRO A 56 7.64 -10.61 7.03
C PRO A 56 8.31 -10.27 8.35
N ILE A 57 9.55 -10.74 8.49
CA ILE A 57 10.46 -10.24 9.52
C ILE A 57 11.07 -8.94 8.99
N ILE A 58 10.83 -7.83 9.69
CA ILE A 58 11.49 -6.56 9.44
C ILE A 58 12.63 -6.42 10.46
N GLY A 59 13.85 -6.31 9.95
CA GLY A 59 15.06 -6.11 10.75
C GLY A 59 15.25 -4.67 11.20
N LEU A 60 16.49 -4.28 11.44
CA LEU A 60 16.85 -2.87 11.48
C LEU A 60 16.82 -2.31 10.06
N PRO A 61 16.79 -0.97 9.88
CA PRO A 61 17.09 -0.37 8.59
C PRO A 61 18.42 -0.89 8.05
N SER A 62 18.62 -0.82 6.73
CA SER A 62 19.87 -1.29 6.12
C SER A 62 21.08 -0.61 6.78
N ALA A 63 22.25 -1.26 6.77
CA ALA A 63 23.42 -0.82 7.53
C ALA A 63 23.89 0.63 7.28
N LEU A 64 23.49 1.24 6.15
CA LEU A 64 23.81 2.62 5.79
C LEU A 64 22.74 3.64 6.18
N ASN A 65 21.56 3.17 6.60
CA ASN A 65 20.37 3.97 6.81
C ASN A 65 19.95 3.97 8.29
N ALA A 66 19.30 5.05 8.71
CA ALA A 66 18.77 5.22 10.06
C ALA A 66 17.27 4.91 10.14
N PHE A 67 16.58 4.93 8.99
CA PHE A 67 15.13 4.77 8.91
C PHE A 67 14.74 3.79 7.82
N HIS A 68 13.65 3.06 8.03
CA HIS A 68 13.10 2.21 6.99
C HIS A 68 12.42 3.06 5.90
N VAL A 69 11.67 4.08 6.31
CA VAL A 69 10.78 4.81 5.39
C VAL A 69 10.79 6.30 5.70
N PHE A 70 10.96 7.12 4.65
CA PHE A 70 10.61 8.53 4.68
C PHE A 70 9.12 8.72 4.38
N CYS A 71 8.44 9.48 5.22
CA CYS A 71 7.02 9.84 5.11
C CYS A 71 6.88 11.36 5.03
N SER A 72 6.71 11.90 3.83
CA SER A 72 6.51 13.33 3.62
C SER A 72 5.26 13.84 4.34
N GLU A 73 5.37 14.94 5.10
CA GLU A 73 4.20 15.60 5.73
C GLU A 73 3.20 16.11 4.67
N ALA A 74 3.70 16.53 3.50
CA ALA A 74 2.87 16.92 2.36
C ALA A 74 2.11 15.76 1.68
N ASN A 75 2.38 14.50 2.05
CA ASN A 75 1.62 13.34 1.59
C ASN A 75 0.64 12.89 2.69
N GLU A 76 -0.54 13.50 2.69
CA GLU A 76 -1.60 13.25 3.67
C GLU A 76 -1.83 11.73 3.88
N GLY A 77 -1.69 11.26 5.12
CA GLY A 77 -1.93 9.87 5.52
C GLY A 77 -0.75 8.91 5.36
N ALA A 78 0.38 9.31 4.76
CA ALA A 78 1.54 8.42 4.56
C ALA A 78 2.09 7.87 5.89
N ALA A 79 2.35 8.76 6.87
CA ALA A 79 2.82 8.33 8.20
C ALA A 79 1.78 7.46 8.93
N ALA A 80 0.49 7.79 8.79
CA ALA A 80 -0.60 7.02 9.38
C ALA A 80 -0.69 5.60 8.79
N LEU A 81 -0.44 5.43 7.49
CA LEU A 81 -0.35 4.11 6.86
C LEU A 81 0.79 3.27 7.47
N VAL A 82 1.99 3.84 7.64
CA VAL A 82 3.11 3.09 8.23
C VAL A 82 2.82 2.73 9.70
N GLN A 83 2.16 3.62 10.44
CA GLN A 83 1.68 3.33 11.79
C GLN A 83 0.64 2.19 11.78
N GLU A 84 -0.31 2.20 10.84
CA GLU A 84 -1.31 1.14 10.67
C GLU A 84 -0.64 -0.21 10.38
N VAL A 85 0.37 -0.25 9.51
CA VAL A 85 1.18 -1.45 9.24
C VAL A 85 1.87 -1.93 10.52
N SER A 86 2.59 -1.04 11.21
CA SER A 86 3.33 -1.34 12.43
C SER A 86 2.44 -1.91 13.53
N GLN A 87 1.28 -1.29 13.77
CA GLN A 87 0.33 -1.69 14.81
C GLN A 87 -0.40 -2.98 14.45
N THR A 88 -0.91 -3.10 13.22
CA THR A 88 -1.74 -4.25 12.80
C THR A 88 -0.93 -5.54 12.69
N LEU A 89 0.36 -5.41 12.35
CA LEU A 89 1.27 -6.54 12.14
C LEU A 89 2.27 -6.73 13.29
N SER A 90 2.22 -5.88 14.33
CA SER A 90 3.16 -5.89 15.45
C SER A 90 4.62 -5.79 15.02
N LEU A 91 4.91 -4.93 14.04
CA LEU A 91 6.24 -4.72 13.46
C LEU A 91 6.84 -3.41 13.99
N LYS A 92 8.16 -3.39 14.19
CA LYS A 92 8.90 -2.17 14.54
C LYS A 92 9.43 -1.52 13.26
N ILE A 93 8.76 -0.49 12.78
CA ILE A 93 9.15 0.25 11.58
C ILE A 93 9.57 1.65 12.01
N SER A 94 10.86 1.99 11.85
CA SER A 94 11.34 3.35 12.03
C SER A 94 11.02 4.19 10.79
N MET A 95 10.45 5.37 11.01
CA MET A 95 10.13 6.33 9.95
C MET A 95 10.58 7.73 10.36
N THR A 96 10.78 8.59 9.36
CA THR A 96 11.03 10.02 9.57
C THR A 96 10.24 10.85 8.56
N ALA A 97 9.93 12.09 8.93
CA ALA A 97 9.36 13.11 8.05
C ALA A 97 10.33 14.27 7.80
N ASP A 98 11.50 14.24 8.45
CA ASP A 98 12.54 15.25 8.28
C ASP A 98 13.22 15.06 6.92
N LEU A 99 13.05 16.06 6.04
CA LEU A 99 13.56 16.02 4.68
C LEU A 99 15.10 15.92 4.62
N GLU A 100 15.80 16.42 5.64
CA GLU A 100 17.26 16.29 5.73
C GLU A 100 17.69 14.82 5.92
N GLN A 101 16.81 13.98 6.46
CA GLN A 101 17.05 12.56 6.73
C GLN A 101 16.59 11.64 5.60
N LEU A 102 15.96 12.19 4.54
CA LEU A 102 15.54 11.43 3.36
C LEU A 102 16.66 10.55 2.77
N PRO A 103 17.92 11.00 2.64
CA PRO A 103 19.01 10.17 2.12
C PRO A 103 19.38 8.99 3.03
N SER A 104 18.97 9.01 4.29
CA SER A 104 19.26 8.00 5.31
C SER A 104 18.09 7.01 5.49
N CYS A 105 17.21 6.90 4.50
CA CYS A 105 16.05 6.03 4.50
C CYS A 105 16.19 4.89 3.48
N ASP A 106 15.74 3.68 3.82
CA ASP A 106 15.70 2.56 2.86
C ASP A 106 14.74 2.81 1.68
N GLY A 107 13.72 3.66 1.89
CA GLY A 107 12.86 4.14 0.82
C GLY A 107 12.00 5.33 1.23
N MET A 108 11.31 5.90 0.26
CA MET A 108 10.28 6.93 0.45
C MET A 108 8.91 6.34 0.14
N LEU A 109 7.96 6.45 1.08
CA LEU A 109 6.57 6.09 0.82
C LEU A 109 5.91 7.16 -0.06
N VAL A 110 5.35 6.70 -1.18
CA VAL A 110 4.46 7.47 -2.05
C VAL A 110 3.06 6.91 -1.86
N TYR A 111 2.30 7.53 -0.96
CA TYR A 111 0.94 7.13 -0.64
C TYR A 111 -0.05 7.80 -1.61
N LEU A 112 -0.58 6.99 -2.51
CA LEU A 112 -1.39 7.38 -3.65
C LEU A 112 -2.88 7.29 -3.29
N THR A 113 -3.52 8.45 -3.21
CA THR A 113 -4.96 8.64 -2.97
C THR A 113 -5.51 9.66 -3.96
N ALA A 114 -6.82 9.89 -3.97
CA ALA A 114 -7.46 10.93 -4.79
C ALA A 114 -6.89 12.33 -4.53
N ARG A 115 -6.23 12.55 -3.38
CA ARG A 115 -5.70 13.84 -2.93
C ARG A 115 -4.22 14.07 -3.25
N THR A 116 -3.47 13.02 -3.60
CA THR A 116 -2.00 13.10 -3.70
C THR A 116 -1.54 14.18 -4.68
N TRP A 117 -2.22 14.32 -5.82
CA TRP A 117 -1.84 15.28 -6.88
C TRP A 117 -2.87 16.38 -7.16
N THR A 118 -3.87 16.54 -6.29
CA THR A 118 -5.02 17.45 -6.48
C THR A 118 -5.20 18.45 -5.32
N SER A 119 -4.29 18.45 -4.34
CA SER A 119 -4.38 19.26 -3.12
C SER A 119 -3.62 20.60 -3.19
N GLY A 120 -3.44 21.14 -4.40
CA GLY A 120 -2.79 22.43 -4.63
C GLY A 120 -1.35 22.49 -4.12
N HIS A 121 -1.09 23.40 -3.16
CA HIS A 121 0.26 23.61 -2.59
C HIS A 121 0.87 22.33 -2.01
N HIS A 122 0.08 21.53 -1.27
CA HIS A 122 0.56 20.27 -0.69
C HIS A 122 1.02 19.29 -1.77
N SER A 123 0.30 19.20 -2.89
CA SER A 123 0.70 18.35 -4.02
C SER A 123 1.96 18.85 -4.71
N ALA A 124 2.16 20.17 -4.81
CA ALA A 124 3.38 20.74 -5.37
C ALA A 124 4.60 20.48 -4.48
N GLU A 125 4.47 20.71 -3.17
CA GLU A 125 5.51 20.43 -2.18
C GLU A 125 5.87 18.93 -2.14
N PHE A 126 4.86 18.07 -2.11
CA PHE A 126 5.08 16.63 -2.18
C PHE A 126 5.79 16.20 -3.46
N ALA A 127 5.45 16.81 -4.60
CA ALA A 127 6.15 16.55 -5.86
C ALA A 127 7.63 16.88 -5.77
N ASP A 128 8.01 17.97 -5.09
CA ASP A 128 9.40 18.35 -4.90
C ASP A 128 10.14 17.37 -3.97
N HIS A 129 9.50 16.86 -2.92
CA HIS A 129 10.06 15.78 -2.09
C HIS A 129 10.32 14.50 -2.91
N VAL A 130 9.37 14.09 -3.76
CA VAL A 130 9.56 12.93 -4.64
C VAL A 130 10.70 13.18 -5.65
N LYS A 131 10.82 14.39 -6.20
CA LYS A 131 11.96 14.74 -7.07
C LYS A 131 13.30 14.61 -6.34
N LEU A 132 13.37 15.04 -5.08
CA LEU A 132 14.57 14.90 -4.26
C LEU A 132 14.92 13.43 -4.01
N ALA A 133 13.94 12.59 -3.67
CA ALA A 133 14.15 11.15 -3.52
C ALA A 133 14.68 10.50 -4.81
N MET A 134 14.03 10.77 -5.95
CA MET A 134 14.47 10.26 -7.26
C MET A 134 15.87 10.74 -7.63
N LYS A 135 16.20 12.01 -7.34
CA LYS A 135 17.54 12.57 -7.59
C LYS A 135 18.60 11.93 -6.68
N GLY A 136 18.24 11.64 -5.43
CA GLY A 136 19.09 10.96 -4.45
C GLY A 136 19.14 9.44 -4.61
N SER A 137 18.46 8.87 -5.61
CA SER A 137 18.32 7.42 -5.80
C SER A 137 17.71 6.70 -4.58
N VAL A 138 16.88 7.38 -3.80
CA VAL A 138 16.11 6.76 -2.72
C VAL A 138 14.95 5.97 -3.35
N PRO A 139 14.82 4.67 -3.08
CA PRO A 139 13.74 3.85 -3.64
C PRO A 139 12.36 4.39 -3.31
N LEU A 140 11.46 4.42 -4.29
CA LEU A 140 10.06 4.81 -4.08
C LEU A 140 9.21 3.58 -3.77
N LEU A 141 8.47 3.62 -2.68
CA LEU A 141 7.48 2.62 -2.27
C LEU A 141 6.08 3.15 -2.57
N LEU A 142 5.48 2.70 -3.67
CA LEU A 142 4.16 3.17 -4.08
C LEU A 142 3.08 2.33 -3.41
N ALA A 143 2.17 2.97 -2.66
CA ALA A 143 1.02 2.30 -2.06
C ALA A 143 -0.26 3.05 -2.41
N HIS A 144 -1.23 2.37 -3.01
CA HIS A 144 -2.38 2.97 -3.68
C HIS A 144 -3.71 2.56 -3.04
N GLU A 145 -4.44 3.52 -2.47
CA GLU A 145 -5.81 3.30 -1.98
C GLU A 145 -6.76 3.02 -3.14
N MET A 146 -7.11 1.74 -3.28
CA MET A 146 -7.91 1.20 -4.36
C MET A 146 -9.39 1.19 -3.95
N PRO A 147 -10.31 1.62 -4.85
CA PRO A 147 -11.74 1.59 -4.57
C PRO A 147 -12.21 0.18 -4.18
N SER A 148 -13.05 0.15 -3.15
CA SER A 148 -13.84 -1.01 -2.74
C SER A 148 -15.29 -0.85 -3.21
N ILE A 149 -16.10 -1.89 -3.00
CA ILE A 149 -17.55 -1.82 -3.23
C ILE A 149 -18.28 -0.87 -2.27
N ASP A 150 -17.68 -0.52 -1.13
CA ASP A 150 -18.26 0.37 -0.12
C ASP A 150 -17.91 1.84 -0.42
N PRO A 151 -18.90 2.69 -0.75
CA PRO A 151 -18.67 4.11 -1.01
C PRO A 151 -18.18 4.89 0.21
N GLU A 152 -18.57 4.50 1.42
CA GLU A 152 -18.17 5.20 2.66
C GLU A 152 -16.68 4.97 2.93
N ASP A 153 -16.19 3.74 2.75
CA ASP A 153 -14.77 3.42 2.84
C ASP A 153 -13.95 4.18 1.79
N ASN A 154 -14.46 4.23 0.56
CA ASN A 154 -13.80 4.97 -0.52
C ASN A 154 -13.65 6.46 -0.20
N ALA A 155 -14.71 7.08 0.34
CA ALA A 155 -14.67 8.47 0.74
C ALA A 155 -13.69 8.73 1.89
N ARG A 156 -13.70 7.86 2.91
CA ARG A 156 -12.88 7.97 4.12
C ARG A 156 -11.38 7.86 3.82
N ARG A 157 -10.97 6.98 2.91
CA ARG A 157 -9.55 6.78 2.55
C ARG A 157 -9.12 7.51 1.27
N HIS A 158 -10.04 8.27 0.67
CA HIS A 158 -9.82 8.92 -0.62
C HIS A 158 -9.38 7.93 -1.70
N ALA A 159 -10.01 6.75 -1.73
CA ALA A 159 -9.69 5.72 -2.70
C ALA A 159 -10.00 6.19 -4.13
N VAL A 160 -9.15 5.83 -5.09
CA VAL A 160 -9.24 6.34 -6.47
C VAL A 160 -8.85 5.28 -7.49
N ASN A 161 -9.48 5.27 -8.66
CA ASN A 161 -9.02 4.41 -9.75
C ASN A 161 -7.60 4.84 -10.20
N PHE A 162 -6.68 3.89 -10.34
CA PHE A 162 -5.28 4.18 -10.70
C PHE A 162 -5.13 5.04 -11.98
N PRO A 163 -5.92 4.86 -13.04
CA PRO A 163 -5.87 5.73 -14.23
C PRO A 163 -6.08 7.23 -13.95
N ALA A 164 -6.76 7.59 -12.85
CA ALA A 164 -6.99 8.99 -12.49
C ALA A 164 -5.70 9.78 -12.26
N PHE A 165 -4.59 9.10 -11.91
CA PHE A 165 -3.28 9.74 -11.77
C PHE A 165 -2.71 10.27 -13.10
N PHE A 166 -3.19 9.77 -14.24
CA PHE A 166 -2.73 10.18 -15.58
C PHE A 166 -3.67 11.15 -16.28
N SER A 167 -4.93 11.22 -15.85
CA SER A 167 -5.96 12.02 -16.52
C SER A 167 -7.00 12.52 -15.52
N CYS A 168 -6.86 13.76 -15.09
CA CYS A 168 -7.83 14.44 -14.23
C CYS A 168 -7.79 15.95 -14.47
N VAL A 169 -8.97 16.58 -14.41
CA VAL A 169 -9.17 18.02 -14.65
C VAL A 169 -8.64 18.86 -13.47
N GLU A 170 -8.65 18.30 -12.26
CA GLU A 170 -8.31 18.97 -11.00
C GLU A 170 -6.82 18.85 -10.62
N GLY A 171 -6.06 18.04 -11.36
CA GLY A 171 -4.64 17.78 -11.11
C GLY A 171 -4.27 16.35 -11.47
N THR A 172 -3.08 16.14 -12.01
CA THR A 172 -2.53 14.82 -12.36
C THR A 172 -1.12 14.71 -11.82
N THR A 173 -0.56 13.51 -11.84
CA THR A 173 0.86 13.33 -11.53
C THR A 173 1.69 14.33 -12.32
N PRO A 174 2.52 15.16 -11.66
CA PRO A 174 3.33 16.15 -12.34
C PRO A 174 4.12 15.55 -13.52
N ARG A 175 4.08 16.22 -14.68
CA ARG A 175 4.68 15.71 -15.92
C ARG A 175 6.16 15.33 -15.78
N GLU A 176 6.89 16.08 -14.97
CA GLU A 176 8.30 15.80 -14.68
C GLU A 176 8.49 14.45 -13.99
N LEU A 177 7.62 14.11 -13.02
CA LEU A 177 7.66 12.82 -12.33
C LEU A 177 7.27 11.67 -13.26
N LEU A 178 6.25 11.89 -14.11
CA LEU A 178 5.87 10.92 -15.16
C LEU A 178 7.02 10.67 -16.13
N SER A 179 7.68 11.73 -16.60
CA SER A 179 8.81 11.61 -17.54
C SER A 179 10.04 10.91 -16.96
N LYS A 180 10.14 10.87 -15.62
CA LYS A 180 11.21 10.19 -14.88
C LYS A 180 10.81 8.80 -14.39
N GLY A 181 9.66 8.27 -14.80
CA GLY A 181 9.28 6.90 -14.49
C GLY A 181 8.81 6.67 -13.06
N ILE A 182 8.13 7.63 -12.43
CA ILE A 182 7.58 7.45 -11.06
C ILE A 182 6.73 6.17 -10.91
N TYR A 183 6.08 5.72 -11.99
CA TYR A 183 5.24 4.51 -12.04
C TYR A 183 5.90 3.32 -12.73
N ASP A 184 7.22 3.32 -12.89
CA ASP A 184 7.95 2.16 -13.44
C ASP A 184 7.89 0.95 -12.48
N GLN A 185 7.62 1.22 -11.19
CA GLN A 185 7.31 0.19 -10.19
C GLN A 185 5.80 0.04 -10.02
N ILE A 186 5.36 -1.20 -9.86
CA ILE A 186 3.95 -1.52 -9.61
C ILE A 186 3.57 -1.03 -8.22
N ALA A 187 2.55 -0.18 -8.13
CA ALA A 187 2.00 0.26 -6.86
C ALA A 187 1.33 -0.90 -6.11
N ILE A 188 1.60 -0.99 -4.82
CA ILE A 188 0.94 -1.92 -3.91
C ILE A 188 -0.51 -1.49 -3.75
N ALA A 189 -1.44 -2.35 -4.15
CA ALA A 189 -2.85 -2.07 -3.94
C ALA A 189 -3.18 -2.12 -2.45
N LEU A 190 -3.83 -1.07 -1.97
CA LEU A 190 -4.39 -0.97 -0.64
C LEU A 190 -5.90 -1.08 -0.76
N LYS A 191 -6.42 -2.23 -0.33
CA LYS A 191 -7.84 -2.52 -0.32
C LYS A 191 -8.36 -2.43 1.12
N ASP A 192 -9.57 -1.92 1.32
CA ASP A 192 -10.16 -1.84 2.66
C ASP A 192 -10.86 -3.16 3.07
N GLY A 193 -11.49 -3.15 4.24
CA GLY A 193 -12.32 -4.24 4.73
C GLY A 193 -11.51 -5.52 4.98
N PRO A 194 -12.05 -6.72 4.66
CA PRO A 194 -11.37 -7.99 4.89
C PRO A 194 -10.00 -8.13 4.22
N TRP A 195 -9.74 -7.37 3.15
CA TRP A 195 -8.49 -7.38 2.40
C TRP A 195 -7.43 -6.44 2.97
N ARG A 196 -7.78 -5.56 3.91
CA ARG A 196 -6.86 -4.56 4.46
C ARG A 196 -5.61 -5.21 5.03
N ARG A 197 -5.77 -6.29 5.80
CA ARG A 197 -4.64 -7.01 6.35
C ARG A 197 -3.67 -7.53 5.28
N ALA A 198 -4.17 -8.12 4.19
CA ALA A 198 -3.33 -8.58 3.08
C ALA A 198 -2.58 -7.41 2.42
N SER A 199 -3.24 -6.26 2.29
CA SER A 199 -2.62 -5.03 1.78
C SER A 199 -1.48 -4.53 2.67
N LEU A 200 -1.69 -4.49 3.99
CA LEU A 200 -0.66 -4.08 4.95
C LEU A 200 0.53 -5.06 4.97
N VAL A 201 0.27 -6.36 4.80
CA VAL A 201 1.34 -7.36 4.66
C VAL A 201 2.16 -7.12 3.40
N LEU A 202 1.55 -6.78 2.27
CA LEU A 202 2.29 -6.41 1.05
C LEU A 202 3.18 -5.18 1.26
N VAL A 203 2.68 -4.15 1.94
CA VAL A 203 3.48 -2.97 2.29
C VAL A 203 4.66 -3.37 3.18
N ALA A 204 4.43 -4.20 4.19
CA ALA A 204 5.49 -4.70 5.06
C ALA A 204 6.56 -5.49 4.28
N HIS A 205 6.16 -6.33 3.32
CA HIS A 205 7.11 -7.06 2.46
C HIS A 205 7.94 -6.10 1.60
N ALA A 206 7.32 -5.07 1.06
CA ALA A 206 8.03 -4.08 0.27
C ALA A 206 9.04 -3.29 1.11
N ILE A 207 8.68 -2.90 2.33
CA ILE A 207 9.61 -2.26 3.27
C ILE A 207 10.77 -3.20 3.61
N ALA A 208 10.48 -4.45 3.97
CA ALA A 208 11.51 -5.45 4.30
C ALA A 208 12.50 -5.67 3.14
N LEU A 209 11.98 -5.71 1.91
CA LEU A 209 12.80 -5.91 0.71
C LEU A 209 13.79 -4.75 0.49
N GLN A 210 13.38 -3.50 0.74
CA GLN A 210 14.30 -2.36 0.59
C GLN A 210 15.43 -2.41 1.62
N SER A 211 15.13 -2.74 2.87
CA SER A 211 16.16 -2.88 3.92
C SER A 211 17.18 -3.98 3.58
N GLN A 212 16.74 -5.11 3.01
CA GLN A 212 17.64 -6.21 2.61
C GLN A 212 18.47 -5.90 1.37
N ALA A 213 17.91 -5.17 0.39
CA ALA A 213 18.62 -4.76 -0.82
C ALA A 213 19.79 -3.81 -0.49
N GLY A 214 19.60 -2.91 0.50
CA GLY A 214 20.66 -2.06 1.02
C GLY A 214 21.82 -2.87 1.59
N GLU A 215 21.55 -3.86 2.45
CA GLU A 215 22.58 -4.71 3.07
C GLU A 215 23.40 -5.51 2.05
N SER A 216 22.73 -6.08 1.04
CA SER A 216 23.41 -6.87 -0.01
C SER A 216 24.40 -6.02 -0.82
N SER A 217 24.06 -4.75 -1.05
CA SER A 217 24.92 -3.81 -1.79
C SER A 217 26.18 -3.44 -1.00
N VAL A 218 26.07 -3.28 0.32
CA VAL A 218 27.23 -3.01 1.21
C VAL A 218 28.18 -4.18 1.25
N ASN A 219 27.65 -5.40 1.41
CA ASN A 219 28.48 -6.61 1.49
C ASN A 219 29.28 -6.81 0.21
N ALA A 220 28.64 -6.63 -0.97
CA ALA A 220 29.33 -6.70 -2.25
C ALA A 220 30.44 -5.63 -2.41
N MET A 221 30.22 -4.40 -1.93
CA MET A 221 31.26 -3.36 -1.94
C MET A 221 32.43 -3.71 -1.01
N THR A 222 32.15 -4.29 0.15
CA THR A 222 33.17 -4.63 1.15
C THR A 222 34.06 -5.78 0.65
N GLU A 223 33.49 -6.77 -0.05
CA GLU A 223 34.26 -7.88 -0.65
C GLU A 223 35.16 -7.46 -1.82
N ILE A 224 34.82 -6.39 -2.54
CA ILE A 224 35.63 -5.86 -3.64
C ILE A 224 36.84 -5.03 -3.13
N MET A 225 36.78 -4.55 -1.88
CA MET A 225 37.81 -3.70 -1.27
C MET A 225 38.87 -4.45 -0.45
N ILE A 226 38.77 -5.78 -0.33
CA ILE A 226 39.72 -6.66 0.36
C ILE A 226 40.58 -7.41 -0.67
#